data_AF-A0A7W8T1P5-F1
#
_entry.id   AF-A0A7W8T1P5-F1
#
_cell.length_a   1.000
_cell.length_b   1.000
_cell.length_c   1.000
_cell.angle_alpha   90.00
_cell.angle_beta   90.00
_cell.angle_gamma   90.00
#
_symmetry.space_group_name_H-M   'P 1'
#
loop_
_entity.id
_entity.type
_entity.pdbx_description
1 polymer ?
#
loop_
_entity_poly.entity_id
_entity_poly.type
_entity_poly.pdbx_seq_one_letter_code
_entity_poly.pdbx_strand_id
1 'polypeptide(L)'
;METPLSDAGLDLLFREARTYNGWLERPVSDETLRRLYDLLRWAPTSANCNPMRVVFLRTKEGKDRLRPALAPGNVDKVMSAPVTAIIAQLLREVACAVSA
;
A
#
# COMPACT_ATOMS: atom_id res chain seq x y z
N MET A 1 21.63 -13.24 -12.36
CA MET A 1 21.96 -12.10 -13.24
C MET A 1 21.19 -10.91 -12.73
N GLU A 2 21.87 -9.98 -12.07
CA GLU A 2 21.26 -8.77 -11.56
C GLU A 2 21.39 -7.69 -12.64
N THR A 3 20.31 -7.41 -13.34
CA THR A 3 20.22 -6.19 -14.14
C THR A 3 19.87 -5.06 -13.17
N PRO A 4 20.77 -4.10 -12.92
CA PRO A 4 20.45 -2.98 -12.03
C PRO A 4 19.30 -2.16 -12.62
N LEU A 5 18.52 -1.52 -11.75
CA LEU A 5 17.54 -0.52 -12.19
C LEU A 5 18.28 0.60 -12.94
N SER A 6 17.66 1.10 -14.00
CA SER A 6 18.17 2.29 -14.69
C SER A 6 18.15 3.50 -13.76
N ASP A 7 18.95 4.52 -14.07
CA ASP A 7 18.92 5.79 -13.33
C ASP A 7 17.52 6.38 -13.27
N ALA A 8 16.79 6.39 -14.39
CA ALA A 8 15.40 6.84 -14.41
C ALA A 8 14.49 6.03 -13.45
N GLY A 9 14.73 4.74 -13.29
CA GLY A 9 14.02 3.90 -12.33
C GLY A 9 14.38 4.23 -10.88
N LEU A 10 15.66 4.51 -10.60
CA LEU A 10 16.13 4.95 -9.28
C LEU A 10 15.58 6.33 -8.90
N ASP A 11 15.49 7.26 -9.85
CA ASP A 11 14.86 8.57 -9.66
C ASP A 11 13.38 8.43 -9.35
N LEU A 12 12.66 7.64 -10.16
CA LEU A 12 11.22 7.44 -10.03
C LEU A 12 10.83 6.85 -8.67
N LEU A 13 11.60 5.89 -8.17
CA LEU A 13 11.24 5.13 -6.97
C LEU A 13 11.86 5.68 -5.68
N PHE A 14 13.07 6.23 -5.73
CA PHE A 14 13.86 6.47 -4.52
C PHE A 14 14.45 7.89 -4.39
N ARG A 15 15.11 8.43 -5.43
CA ARG A 15 15.83 9.71 -5.32
C ARG A 15 14.87 10.91 -5.37
N GLU A 16 13.95 10.90 -6.33
CA GLU A 16 13.02 12.02 -6.60
C GLU A 16 11.60 11.77 -6.13
N ALA A 17 11.24 10.55 -5.72
CA ALA A 17 9.94 10.26 -5.15
C ALA A 17 9.65 11.12 -3.91
N ARG A 18 8.50 11.80 -3.87
CA ARG A 18 8.04 12.60 -2.73
C ARG A 18 6.62 12.23 -2.33
N THR A 19 6.30 12.44 -1.06
CA THR A 19 4.94 12.25 -0.55
C THR A 19 4.02 13.34 -1.09
N TYR A 20 2.98 12.93 -1.80
CA TYR A 20 1.90 13.81 -2.23
C TYR A 20 0.81 13.90 -1.16
N ASN A 21 0.26 15.09 -0.95
CA ASN A 21 -0.87 15.32 -0.02
C ASN A 21 -2.16 15.76 -0.74
N GLY A 22 -2.12 15.93 -2.07
CA GLY A 22 -3.28 16.26 -2.90
C GLY A 22 -3.61 15.13 -3.88
N TRP A 23 -4.88 15.01 -4.25
CA TRP A 23 -5.38 13.91 -5.08
C TRP A 23 -6.12 14.44 -6.30
N LEU A 24 -5.97 13.71 -7.41
CA LEU A 24 -6.79 13.92 -8.60
C LEU A 24 -8.16 13.28 -8.38
N GLU A 25 -9.20 13.88 -8.96
CA GLU A 25 -10.55 13.28 -9.05
C GLU A 25 -10.60 12.15 -10.09
N ARG A 26 -9.71 11.17 -9.92
CA ARG A 26 -9.59 10.01 -10.80
C ARG A 26 -9.78 8.72 -10.01
N PRO A 27 -10.75 7.87 -10.36
CA PRO A 27 -10.94 6.60 -9.68
C PRO A 27 -9.76 5.66 -9.93
N VAL A 28 -9.50 4.78 -8.98
CA VAL A 28 -8.52 3.68 -9.10
C VAL A 28 -9.28 2.38 -9.27
N SER A 29 -8.99 1.63 -10.34
CA SER A 29 -9.68 0.40 -10.66
C SER A 29 -9.28 -0.76 -9.74
N ASP A 30 -10.16 -1.76 -9.60
CA ASP A 30 -9.85 -3.01 -8.92
C ASP A 30 -8.63 -3.70 -9.51
N GLU A 31 -8.48 -3.66 -10.84
CA GLU A 31 -7.36 -4.27 -11.54
C GLU A 31 -6.03 -3.62 -11.11
N THR A 32 -5.98 -2.28 -11.04
CA THR A 32 -4.79 -1.57 -10.57
C THR A 32 -4.45 -1.95 -9.12
N LEU A 33 -5.44 -2.03 -8.24
CA LEU A 33 -5.22 -2.42 -6.84
C LEU A 33 -4.74 -3.87 -6.71
N ARG A 34 -5.28 -4.80 -7.51
CA ARG A 34 -4.82 -6.20 -7.57
C ARG A 34 -3.38 -6.29 -8.06
N ARG A 35 -3.04 -5.61 -9.15
CA ARG A 35 -1.66 -5.57 -9.69
C ARG A 35 -0.67 -4.99 -8.68
N LEU A 36 -1.06 -3.94 -7.95
CA LEU A 36 -0.24 -3.37 -6.88
C LEU A 36 -0.03 -4.38 -5.73
N TYR A 37 -1.08 -5.07 -5.31
CA TYR A 37 -0.97 -6.11 -4.28
C TYR A 37 -0.13 -7.31 -4.75
N ASP A 38 -0.29 -7.76 -5.99
CA ASP A 38 0.46 -8.89 -6.55
C ASP A 38 1.96 -8.60 -6.65
N LEU A 39 2.33 -7.34 -6.87
CA LEU A 39 3.71 -6.90 -6.81
C LEU A 39 4.24 -6.87 -5.35
N LEU A 40 3.44 -6.37 -4.42
CA LEU A 40 3.84 -6.14 -3.02
C LEU A 40 3.88 -7.41 -2.18
N ARG A 41 2.99 -8.38 -2.42
CA ARG A 41 2.82 -9.59 -1.59
C ARG A 41 4.05 -10.50 -1.53
N TRP A 42 4.99 -10.35 -2.47
CA TRP A 42 6.22 -11.12 -2.56
C TRP A 42 7.45 -10.35 -2.06
N ALA A 43 7.25 -9.18 -1.46
CA ALA A 43 8.33 -8.46 -0.81
C ALA A 43 8.98 -9.34 0.27
N PRO A 44 10.32 -9.27 0.43
CA PRO A 44 11.02 -10.09 1.39
C PRO A 44 10.53 -9.79 2.82
N THR A 45 10.21 -10.83 3.57
CA THR A 45 9.76 -10.73 4.96
C THR A 45 10.55 -11.70 5.84
N SER A 46 10.63 -11.41 7.14
CA SER A 46 11.23 -12.34 8.10
C SER A 46 10.59 -13.72 7.99
N ALA A 47 11.42 -14.77 7.92
CA ALA A 47 10.99 -16.15 7.71
C ALA A 47 10.02 -16.37 6.52
N ASN A 48 9.98 -15.46 5.54
CA ASN A 48 9.02 -15.47 4.42
C ASN A 48 7.55 -15.61 4.89
N CYS A 49 7.21 -15.07 6.06
CA CYS A 49 5.91 -15.31 6.69
C CYS A 49 4.78 -14.46 6.11
N ASN A 50 5.10 -13.47 5.27
CA ASN A 50 4.13 -12.63 4.54
C ASN A 50 2.98 -12.11 5.42
N PRO A 51 3.28 -11.37 6.51
CA PRO A 51 2.31 -11.06 7.56
C PRO A 51 1.37 -9.91 7.17
N MET A 52 1.67 -9.20 6.08
CA MET A 52 0.93 -8.04 5.63
C MET A 52 -0.53 -8.39 5.31
N ARG A 53 -1.46 -7.59 5.81
CA ARG A 53 -2.88 -7.60 5.45
C ARG A 53 -3.27 -6.21 5.01
N VAL A 54 -3.92 -6.10 3.84
CA VAL A 54 -4.25 -4.80 3.24
C VAL A 54 -5.76 -4.70 3.06
N VAL A 55 -6.34 -3.58 3.51
CA VAL A 55 -7.74 -3.21 3.25
C VAL A 55 -7.76 -1.90 2.46
N PHE A 56 -8.35 -1.93 1.26
CA PHE A 56 -8.53 -0.73 0.45
C PHE A 56 -9.91 -0.12 0.70
N LEU A 57 -9.94 1.04 1.35
CA LEU A 57 -11.16 1.81 1.58
C LEU A 57 -11.40 2.76 0.41
N ARG A 58 -12.61 2.72 -0.15
CA ARG A 58 -13.00 3.54 -1.31
C ARG A 58 -14.31 4.27 -1.11
N THR A 59 -15.16 3.77 -0.23
CA THR A 59 -16.45 4.37 0.07
C THR A 59 -16.32 5.39 1.18
N LYS A 60 -17.25 6.33 1.22
CA LYS A 60 -17.33 7.36 2.26
C LYS A 60 -17.52 6.71 3.63
N GLU A 61 -18.39 5.69 3.72
CA GLU A 61 -18.72 4.98 4.96
C GLU A 61 -17.48 4.28 5.53
N GLY A 62 -16.66 3.65 4.68
CA GLY A 62 -15.42 3.02 5.10
C GLY A 62 -14.43 4.02 5.68
N LYS A 63 -14.26 5.18 5.02
CA LYS A 63 -13.38 6.24 5.50
C LYS A 63 -13.90 6.93 6.75
N ASP A 64 -15.21 7.11 6.88
CA ASP A 64 -15.83 7.68 8.08
C ASP A 64 -15.58 6.80 9.31
N ARG A 65 -15.57 5.47 9.14
CA ARG A 65 -15.16 4.53 10.21
C ARG A 65 -13.70 4.66 10.60
N LEU A 66 -12.82 5.00 9.65
CA LEU A 66 -11.39 5.23 9.90
C LEU A 66 -11.14 6.61 10.55
N ARG A 67 -11.96 7.61 10.24
CA ARG A 67 -11.75 9.02 10.61
C ARG A 67 -11.38 9.26 12.09
N PRO A 68 -11.99 8.60 13.10
CA PRO A 68 -11.63 8.81 14.50
C PRO A 68 -10.20 8.37 14.87
N ALA A 69 -9.60 7.47 14.08
CA ALA A 69 -8.24 6.99 14.29
C ALA A 69 -7.18 7.83 13.56
N LEU A 70 -7.59 8.85 12.78
CA LEU A 70 -6.68 9.71 12.05
C LEU A 70 -6.16 10.85 12.93
N ALA A 71 -4.86 11.14 12.81
CA ALA A 71 -4.31 12.39 13.32
C ALA A 71 -4.98 13.59 12.62
N PRO A 72 -5.19 14.73 13.31
CA PRO A 72 -5.91 15.89 12.75
C PRO A 72 -5.39 16.35 11.38
N GLY A 73 -4.07 16.46 11.20
CA GLY A 73 -3.46 16.88 9.94
C GLY A 73 -3.58 15.87 8.78
N ASN A 74 -4.09 14.67 9.02
CA ASN A 74 -4.29 13.65 7.99
C ASN A 74 -5.75 13.52 7.56
N VAL A 75 -6.69 14.12 8.27
CA VAL A 75 -8.12 13.92 8.02
C VAL A 75 -8.47 14.32 6.59
N ASP A 76 -8.20 15.56 6.19
CA ASP A 76 -8.67 16.08 4.89
C ASP A 76 -8.09 15.31 3.70
N LYS A 77 -6.80 15.01 3.73
CA LYS A 77 -6.16 14.23 2.65
C LYS A 77 -6.68 12.79 2.61
N VAL A 78 -6.94 12.14 3.74
CA VAL A 78 -7.46 10.76 3.74
C VAL A 78 -8.91 10.72 3.29
N MET A 79 -9.72 11.71 3.68
CA MET A 79 -11.13 11.77 3.28
C MET A 79 -11.26 12.03 1.77
N SER A 80 -10.39 12.87 1.20
CA SER A 80 -10.37 13.20 -0.24
C SER A 80 -9.68 12.17 -1.14
N ALA A 81 -8.83 11.29 -0.60
CA ALA A 81 -8.10 10.29 -1.41
C ALA A 81 -9.04 9.33 -2.17
N PRO A 82 -8.84 9.01 -3.46
CA PRO A 82 -9.71 8.05 -4.15
C PRO A 82 -9.68 6.64 -3.53
N VAL A 83 -8.55 6.26 -2.93
CA VAL A 83 -8.37 5.01 -2.17
C VAL A 83 -7.49 5.28 -0.96
N THR A 84 -7.88 4.75 0.19
CA THR A 84 -7.04 4.70 1.40
C THR A 84 -6.71 3.24 1.70
N ALA A 85 -5.43 2.88 1.65
CA ALA A 85 -4.96 1.56 2.04
C ALA A 85 -4.64 1.54 3.55
N ILE A 86 -5.30 0.65 4.29
CA ILE A 86 -4.91 0.30 5.65
C ILE A 86 -4.02 -0.94 5.58
N ILE A 87 -2.83 -0.85 6.14
CA ILE A 87 -1.89 -1.98 6.24
C ILE A 87 -1.85 -2.42 7.70
N ALA A 88 -2.13 -3.70 7.92
CA ALA A 88 -2.03 -4.35 9.21
C ALA A 88 -1.02 -5.50 9.15
N GLN A 89 -0.45 -5.85 10.30
CA GLN A 89 0.42 -7.00 10.46
C GLN A 89 -0.34 -8.11 11.19
N LEU A 90 -0.33 -9.33 10.63
CA LEU A 90 -0.81 -10.51 11.33
C LEU A 90 0.18 -10.89 12.44
N LEU A 91 -0.28 -10.87 13.69
CA LEU A 91 0.54 -11.16 14.88
C LEU A 91 0.57 -12.64 15.27
N ARG A 92 -0.24 -13.50 14.63
CA ARG A 92 -0.30 -14.94 14.92
C ARG A 92 0.38 -15.70 13.79
N GLU A 93 1.39 -16.50 14.12
CA GLU A 93 2.18 -17.26 13.15
C GLU A 93 1.31 -18.21 12.34
N VAL A 94 1.43 -18.12 11.01
CA VAL A 94 1.18 -19.23 10.10
C VAL A 94 2.57 -19.58 9.57
N ALA A 95 3.17 -20.68 10.05
CA ALA A 95 4.45 -21.14 9.54
C ALA A 95 4.29 -21.39 8.03
N CYS A 96 4.94 -20.58 7.20
CA CYS A 96 4.93 -20.73 5.75
C CYS A 96 6.26 -21.38 5.34
N ALA A 97 6.29 -22.71 5.36
CA ALA A 97 7.31 -23.46 4.63
C ALA A 97 6.85 -23.55 3.17
N VAL A 98 7.52 -22.81 2.29
CA VAL A 98 7.34 -22.95 0.84
C VAL A 98 8.66 -23.48 0.29
N SER A 99 8.72 -24.79 0.00
CA SER A 99 9.77 -25.35 -0.84
C SER A 99 9.39 -25.20 -2.31
N ALA A 100 10.41 -25.13 -3.17
CA ALA A 100 10.32 -24.97 -4.61
C ALA A 100 9.39 -25.97 -5.31
#